data_AF-A0A8X7S0V6-F1
#
_entry.id   AF-A0A8X7S0V6-F1
#
_cell.length_a   1.000
_cell.length_b   1.000
_cell.length_c   1.000
_cell.angle_alpha   90.00
_cell.angle_beta   90.00
_cell.angle_gamma   90.00
#
_symmetry.space_group_name_H-M   'P 1'
#
loop_
_entity.id
_entity.type
_entity.pdbx_description
1 polymer ?
#
loop_
_entity_poly.entity_id
_entity_poly.type
_entity_poly.pdbx_seq_one_letter_code
_entity_poly.pdbx_strand_id
1 'polypeptide(L)'
;MMASDPKLKAEIGPDGLAREAPVIAYTEKIIEEEQLQLKKYIEENYSKIRDVEREFGNLTMEMKLTAGPKKAALEHLRKKIELCTEKIHAAKLREDEAKKAFEAASKVVKDEEATKQSLCEDLNRLVQESSNTQYARLEELKRRLEALNPNRSSTSIQQVHEPETKSALDSSPAAANANQTHPEKTEGKEDGGKEHGQRPATAEGESKARKKPQIQGRGRGIGIMNNKGRGGWTGAGFDVDGRT
;
A
#
# COMPACT_ATOMS: atom_id res chain seq x y z
N MET A 1 88.77 28.21 -33.54
CA MET A 1 87.83 29.11 -34.24
C MET A 1 86.45 28.48 -34.17
N MET A 2 85.40 29.24 -33.87
CA MET A 2 84.03 28.73 -34.05
C MET A 2 83.66 28.89 -35.53
N ALA A 3 83.32 27.79 -36.20
CA ALA A 3 82.85 27.82 -37.58
C ALA A 3 81.38 28.27 -37.58
N SER A 4 81.14 29.58 -37.77
CA SER A 4 79.78 30.12 -37.89
C SER A 4 79.12 29.61 -39.16
N ASP A 5 78.07 28.79 -39.01
CA ASP A 5 77.32 28.22 -40.14
C ASP A 5 76.91 29.30 -41.14
N PRO A 6 77.21 29.15 -42.44
CA PRO A 6 76.96 30.20 -43.43
C PRO A 6 75.47 30.52 -43.60
N LYS A 7 74.57 29.61 -43.23
CA LYS A 7 73.11 29.78 -43.25
C LYS A 7 72.55 30.64 -42.11
N LEU A 8 73.37 30.99 -41.12
CA LEU A 8 72.97 31.78 -39.94
C LEU A 8 73.61 33.19 -39.94
N LYS A 9 74.27 33.59 -41.05
CA LYS A 9 74.87 34.92 -41.19
C LYS A 9 73.84 35.91 -41.69
N ALA A 10 73.85 37.12 -41.12
CA ALA A 10 73.04 38.23 -41.59
C ALA A 10 73.37 38.58 -43.06
N GLU A 11 72.34 38.83 -43.85
CA GLU A 11 72.44 39.21 -45.26
C GLU A 11 72.39 40.75 -45.37
N ILE A 12 73.37 41.36 -46.03
CA ILE A 12 73.42 42.81 -46.18
C ILE A 12 72.55 43.23 -47.36
N GLY A 13 71.52 44.02 -47.10
CA GLY A 13 70.61 44.51 -48.12
C GLY A 13 71.23 45.54 -49.06
N PRO A 14 70.55 45.87 -50.18
CA PRO A 14 70.99 46.93 -51.12
C PRO A 14 70.92 48.35 -50.51
N ASP A 15 70.33 48.47 -49.33
CA ASP A 15 70.30 49.64 -48.45
C ASP A 15 71.54 49.73 -47.53
N GLY A 16 72.43 48.73 -47.56
CA GLY A 16 73.60 48.62 -46.68
C GLY A 16 73.28 48.15 -45.25
N LEU A 17 72.03 47.78 -44.97
CA LEU A 17 71.61 47.33 -43.65
C LEU A 17 71.74 45.80 -43.52
N ALA A 18 72.27 45.34 -42.39
CA ALA A 18 72.31 43.92 -42.06
C ALA A 18 70.90 43.44 -41.69
N ARG A 19 70.39 42.44 -42.43
CA ARG A 19 69.11 41.77 -42.20
C ARG A 19 69.38 40.38 -41.64
N GLU A 20 68.54 39.90 -40.74
CA GLU A 20 68.71 38.58 -40.13
C GLU A 20 68.66 37.46 -41.17
N ALA A 21 69.38 36.37 -40.89
CA ALA A 21 69.39 35.22 -41.79
C ALA A 21 67.96 34.67 -41.93
N PRO A 22 67.46 34.33 -43.13
CA PRO A 22 66.07 33.89 -43.32
C PRO A 22 65.67 32.67 -42.47
N VAL A 23 66.64 31.84 -42.08
CA VAL A 23 66.43 30.72 -41.15
C VAL A 23 66.12 31.19 -39.72
N ILE A 24 66.81 32.22 -39.24
CA ILE A 24 66.65 32.77 -37.88
C ILE A 24 65.26 33.40 -37.75
N ALA A 25 64.92 34.33 -38.64
CA ALA A 25 63.61 34.99 -38.65
C ALA A 25 62.44 34.00 -38.79
N TYR A 26 62.62 32.90 -39.54
CA TYR A 26 61.64 31.82 -39.62
C TYR A 26 61.51 31.04 -38.30
N THR A 27 62.62 30.69 -37.64
CA THR A 27 62.57 30.01 -36.34
C THR A 27 62.03 30.88 -35.22
N GLU A 28 62.35 32.17 -35.21
CA GLU A 28 61.86 33.12 -34.21
C GLU A 28 60.34 33.32 -34.32
N LYS A 29 59.82 33.46 -35.55
CA LYS A 29 58.37 33.47 -35.81
C LYS A 29 57.65 32.22 -35.30
N ILE A 30 58.25 31.03 -35.44
CA ILE A 30 57.69 29.78 -34.87
C ILE A 30 57.66 29.86 -33.33
N ILE A 31 58.75 30.32 -32.71
CA ILE A 31 58.83 30.47 -31.25
C ILE A 31 57.82 31.49 -30.73
N GLU A 32 57.59 32.59 -31.44
CA GLU A 32 56.53 33.56 -31.11
C GLU A 32 55.13 32.94 -31.21
N GLU A 33 54.84 32.20 -32.29
CA GLU A 33 53.56 31.51 -32.49
C GLU A 33 53.31 30.43 -31.40
N GLU A 34 54.32 29.63 -31.05
CA GLU A 34 54.25 28.65 -29.97
C GLU A 34 54.07 29.32 -28.59
N GLN A 35 54.80 30.40 -28.31
CA GLN A 35 54.62 31.16 -27.08
C GLN A 35 53.22 31.78 -26.98
N LEU A 36 52.66 32.27 -28.08
CA LEU A 36 51.31 32.84 -28.12
C LEU A 36 50.24 31.75 -27.87
N GLN A 37 50.40 30.58 -28.49
CA GLN A 37 49.55 29.42 -28.24
C GLN A 37 49.64 28.95 -26.78
N LEU A 38 50.84 28.88 -26.20
CA LEU A 38 51.05 28.49 -24.81
C LEU A 38 50.43 29.48 -23.83
N LYS A 39 50.59 30.80 -24.06
CA LYS A 39 49.95 31.86 -23.26
C LYS A 39 48.42 31.71 -23.26
N LYS A 40 47.82 31.52 -24.45
CA LYS A 40 46.38 31.28 -24.60
C LYS A 40 45.91 30.00 -23.90
N TYR A 41 46.65 28.89 -24.05
CA TYR A 41 46.33 27.62 -23.38
C TYR A 41 46.39 27.75 -21.85
N ILE A 42 47.37 28.48 -21.31
CA ILE A 42 47.50 28.75 -19.88
C ILE A 42 46.31 29.60 -19.39
N GLU A 43 45.97 30.68 -20.10
CA GLU A 43 44.81 31.53 -19.77
C GLU A 43 43.48 30.76 -19.79
N GLU A 44 43.26 29.93 -20.81
CA GLU A 44 42.05 29.11 -20.95
C GLU A 44 41.92 28.09 -19.80
N ASN A 45 43.02 27.46 -19.38
CA ASN A 45 43.01 26.57 -18.22
C ASN A 45 42.79 27.32 -16.90
N TYR A 46 43.38 28.50 -16.71
CA TYR A 46 43.07 29.34 -15.54
C TYR A 46 41.63 29.86 -15.54
N SER A 47 40.96 30.01 -16.69
CA SER A 47 39.50 30.22 -16.70
C SER A 47 38.76 28.98 -16.21
N LYS A 48 39.01 27.81 -16.83
CA LYS A 48 38.37 26.54 -16.47
C LYS A 48 38.49 26.20 -14.98
N ILE A 49 39.67 26.42 -14.39
CA ILE A 49 39.90 26.23 -12.95
C ILE A 49 38.98 27.15 -12.13
N ARG A 50 38.96 28.46 -12.41
CA ARG A 50 38.12 29.43 -11.69
C ARG A 50 36.62 29.17 -11.84
N ASP A 51 36.20 28.62 -12.98
CA ASP A 51 34.80 28.27 -13.20
C ASP A 51 34.40 27.00 -12.44
N VAL A 52 35.26 25.97 -12.38
CA VAL A 52 35.08 24.79 -11.52
C VAL A 52 35.12 25.15 -10.02
N GLU A 53 36.01 26.05 -9.60
CA GLU A 53 36.05 26.58 -8.22
C GLU A 53 34.73 27.28 -7.84
N ARG A 54 34.15 28.03 -8.79
CA ARG A 54 32.85 28.71 -8.63
C ARG A 54 31.70 27.70 -8.49
N GLU A 55 31.67 26.67 -9.34
CA GLU A 55 30.69 25.58 -9.25
C GLU A 55 30.80 24.80 -7.94
N PHE A 56 32.02 24.48 -7.49
CA PHE A 56 32.26 23.80 -6.21
C PHE A 56 31.82 24.67 -5.02
N GLY A 57 32.06 25.99 -5.08
CA GLY A 57 31.55 26.95 -4.10
C GLY A 57 30.02 27.01 -4.04
N ASN A 58 29.37 27.05 -5.21
CA ASN A 58 27.90 27.04 -5.34
C ASN A 58 27.31 25.75 -4.76
N LEU A 59 27.83 24.58 -5.15
CA LEU A 59 27.39 23.27 -4.65
C LEU A 59 27.57 23.15 -3.13
N THR A 60 28.71 23.63 -2.61
CA THR A 60 28.97 23.69 -1.16
C THR A 60 27.97 24.57 -0.42
N MET A 61 27.53 25.67 -1.02
CA MET A 61 26.48 26.53 -0.45
C MET A 61 25.10 25.85 -0.50
N GLU A 62 24.74 25.24 -1.63
CA GLU A 62 23.46 24.54 -1.79
C GLU A 62 23.33 23.40 -0.77
N MET A 63 24.38 22.58 -0.60
CA MET A 63 24.41 21.51 0.40
C MET A 63 24.20 22.06 1.83
N LYS A 64 24.82 23.19 2.18
CA LYS A 64 24.64 23.83 3.50
C LYS A 64 23.21 24.36 3.71
N LEU A 65 22.62 25.00 2.71
CA LEU A 65 21.26 25.56 2.77
C LEU A 65 20.19 24.45 2.81
N THR A 66 20.37 23.37 2.05
CA THR A 66 19.39 22.28 1.93
C THR A 66 19.49 21.21 3.02
N ALA A 67 20.64 21.04 3.67
CA ALA A 67 20.87 19.99 4.68
C ALA A 67 19.84 20.01 5.83
N GLY A 68 19.50 21.20 6.35
CA GLY A 68 18.52 21.35 7.43
C GLY A 68 17.11 20.88 7.03
N PRO A 69 16.48 21.50 6.03
CA PRO A 69 15.17 21.08 5.52
C PRO A 69 15.12 19.60 5.08
N LYS A 70 16.16 19.11 4.39
CA LYS A 70 16.25 17.71 3.94
C LYS A 70 16.32 16.73 5.10
N LYS A 71 17.11 17.03 6.14
CA LYS A 71 17.18 16.22 7.36
C LYS A 71 15.84 16.22 8.12
N ALA A 72 15.21 17.38 8.28
CA ALA A 72 13.91 17.49 8.97
C ALA A 72 12.81 16.70 8.24
N ALA A 73 12.78 16.73 6.91
CA ALA A 73 11.83 15.94 6.11
C ALA A 73 12.04 14.42 6.31
N LEU A 74 13.30 13.95 6.26
CA LEU A 74 13.64 12.54 6.49
C LEU A 74 13.29 12.08 7.91
N GLU A 75 13.57 12.90 8.93
CA GLU A 75 13.24 12.58 10.33
C GLU A 75 11.72 12.52 10.58
N HIS A 76 10.95 13.42 9.95
CA HIS A 76 9.48 13.41 9.99
C HIS A 76 8.89 12.18 9.29
N LEU A 77 9.45 11.75 8.15
CA LEU A 77 9.05 10.51 7.50
C LEU A 77 9.39 9.27 8.35
N ARG A 78 10.57 9.23 8.96
CA ARG A 78 10.97 8.18 9.90
C ARG A 78 9.99 8.06 11.07
N LYS A 79 9.67 9.17 11.74
CA LYS A 79 8.71 9.21 12.86
C LYS A 79 7.30 8.77 12.46
N LYS A 80 6.88 9.05 11.21
CA LYS A 80 5.63 8.51 10.65
C LYS A 80 5.67 7.00 10.44
N ILE A 81 6.79 6.45 9.96
CA ILE A 81 6.96 5.00 9.78
C ILE A 81 6.96 4.27 11.12
N GLU A 82 7.65 4.80 12.13
CA GLU A 82 7.69 4.28 13.50
C GLU A 82 6.26 4.22 14.08
N LEU A 83 5.52 5.34 14.06
CA LEU A 83 4.13 5.43 14.57
C LEU A 83 3.14 4.56 13.76
N CYS A 84 3.33 4.40 12.46
CA CYS A 84 2.52 3.46 11.66
C CYS A 84 2.82 1.99 12.00
N THR A 85 4.08 1.66 12.32
CA THR A 85 4.48 0.30 12.73
C THR A 85 3.85 -0.08 14.06
N GLU A 86 3.85 0.83 15.04
CA GLU A 86 3.14 0.66 16.32
C GLU A 86 1.64 0.44 16.12
N LYS A 87 1.00 1.23 15.25
CA LYS A 87 -0.43 1.05 14.91
C LYS A 87 -0.73 -0.30 14.25
N ILE A 88 0.16 -0.79 13.38
CA ILE A 88 0.02 -2.11 12.76
C ILE A 88 0.14 -3.21 13.81
N HIS A 89 1.10 -3.11 14.74
CA HIS A 89 1.25 -4.07 15.83
C HIS A 89 0.00 -4.09 16.74
N ALA A 90 -0.48 -2.90 17.15
CA ALA A 90 -1.69 -2.76 17.95
C ALA A 90 -2.98 -3.12 17.20
N ALA A 91 -2.97 -3.22 15.87
CA ALA A 91 -4.07 -3.75 15.06
C ALA A 91 -4.04 -5.28 15.00
N LYS A 92 -2.87 -5.88 14.73
CA LYS A 92 -2.68 -7.34 14.68
C LYS A 92 -3.05 -8.01 16.00
N LEU A 93 -2.66 -7.45 17.14
CA LEU A 93 -3.02 -8.01 18.45
C LEU A 93 -4.56 -8.16 18.61
N ARG A 94 -5.32 -7.12 18.21
CA ARG A 94 -6.79 -7.15 18.22
C ARG A 94 -7.39 -8.05 17.13
N GLU A 95 -6.70 -8.21 16.01
CA GLU A 95 -7.08 -9.15 14.95
C GLU A 95 -7.00 -10.61 15.47
N ASP A 96 -5.92 -10.94 16.20
CA ASP A 96 -5.70 -12.27 16.75
C ASP A 96 -6.59 -12.56 17.98
N GLU A 97 -6.86 -11.55 18.82
CA GLU A 97 -7.91 -11.62 19.85
C GLU A 97 -9.30 -11.90 19.23
N ALA A 98 -9.65 -11.21 18.14
CA ALA A 98 -10.92 -11.40 17.44
C ALA A 98 -11.02 -12.78 16.77
N LYS A 99 -9.95 -13.28 16.15
CA LYS A 99 -9.88 -14.67 15.62
C LYS A 99 -10.16 -15.69 16.71
N LYS A 100 -9.47 -15.58 17.85
CA LYS A 100 -9.66 -16.50 18.99
C LYS A 100 -11.09 -16.48 19.54
N ALA A 101 -11.71 -15.31 19.61
CA ALA A 101 -13.11 -15.18 20.00
C ALA A 101 -14.07 -15.81 18.97
N PHE A 102 -13.82 -15.60 17.68
CA PHE A 102 -14.59 -16.21 16.59
C PHE A 102 -14.46 -17.74 16.55
N GLU A 103 -13.25 -18.28 16.73
CA GLU A 103 -13.00 -19.73 16.81
C GLU A 103 -13.74 -20.37 17.98
N ALA A 104 -13.72 -19.74 19.16
CA ALA A 104 -14.47 -20.20 20.33
C ALA A 104 -15.99 -20.19 20.07
N ALA A 105 -16.53 -19.12 19.50
CA ALA A 105 -17.95 -19.03 19.14
C ALA A 105 -18.33 -20.07 18.05
N SER A 106 -17.49 -20.26 17.04
CA SER A 106 -17.69 -21.28 15.99
C SER A 106 -17.67 -22.70 16.54
N LYS A 107 -16.89 -22.97 17.60
CA LYS A 107 -16.95 -24.27 18.30
C LYS A 107 -18.28 -24.46 19.02
N VAL A 108 -18.74 -23.47 19.79
CA VAL A 108 -20.02 -23.54 20.52
C VAL A 108 -21.18 -23.81 19.56
N VAL A 109 -21.24 -23.14 18.41
CA VAL A 109 -22.27 -23.40 17.39
C VAL A 109 -22.26 -24.87 16.93
N LYS A 110 -21.08 -25.45 16.67
CA LYS A 110 -20.95 -26.86 16.24
C LYS A 110 -21.33 -27.85 17.35
N ASP A 111 -20.95 -27.56 18.59
CA ASP A 111 -21.28 -28.40 19.74
C ASP A 111 -22.81 -28.41 19.99
N GLU A 112 -23.48 -27.27 19.84
CA GLU A 112 -24.94 -27.13 19.88
C GLU A 112 -25.64 -27.80 18.67
N GLU A 113 -25.11 -27.64 17.46
CA GLU A 113 -25.62 -28.30 16.24
C GLU A 113 -25.54 -29.83 16.35
N ALA A 114 -24.44 -30.37 16.88
CA ALA A 114 -24.28 -31.80 17.16
C ALA A 114 -25.26 -32.29 18.25
N THR A 115 -25.44 -31.51 19.31
CA THR A 115 -26.40 -31.81 20.39
C THR A 115 -27.83 -31.85 19.85
N LYS A 116 -28.22 -30.87 19.04
CA LYS A 116 -29.51 -30.83 18.33
C LYS A 116 -29.68 -32.03 17.41
N GLN A 117 -28.65 -32.43 16.67
CA GLN A 117 -28.72 -33.60 15.77
C GLN A 117 -28.98 -34.90 16.55
N SER A 118 -28.27 -35.12 17.67
CA SER A 118 -28.53 -36.27 18.56
C SER A 118 -29.97 -36.29 19.06
N LEU A 119 -30.51 -35.15 19.49
CA LEU A 119 -31.89 -35.05 19.97
C LEU A 119 -32.94 -35.32 18.87
N CYS A 120 -32.65 -34.94 17.61
CA CYS A 120 -33.48 -35.31 16.47
C CYS A 120 -33.45 -36.83 16.18
N GLU A 121 -32.29 -37.47 16.34
CA GLU A 121 -32.13 -38.91 16.16
C GLU A 121 -32.81 -39.72 17.28
N ASP A 122 -32.64 -39.31 18.54
CA ASP A 122 -33.33 -39.90 19.70
C ASP A 122 -34.86 -39.74 19.61
N LEU A 123 -35.36 -38.58 19.16
CA LEU A 123 -36.79 -38.35 18.94
C LEU A 123 -37.34 -39.25 17.83
N ASN A 124 -36.64 -39.36 16.69
CA ASN A 124 -37.02 -40.23 15.59
C ASN A 124 -37.04 -41.71 16.05
N ARG A 125 -36.04 -42.12 16.81
CA ARG A 125 -35.97 -43.46 17.42
C ARG A 125 -37.13 -43.72 18.38
N LEU A 126 -37.46 -42.79 19.27
CA LEU A 126 -38.59 -42.92 20.20
C LEU A 126 -39.94 -43.03 19.47
N VAL A 127 -40.12 -42.27 18.37
CA VAL A 127 -41.31 -42.37 17.51
C VAL A 127 -41.40 -43.75 16.87
N GLN A 128 -40.29 -44.29 16.35
CA GLN A 128 -40.24 -45.63 15.75
C GLN A 128 -40.49 -46.73 16.79
N GLU A 129 -39.84 -46.68 17.96
CA GLU A 129 -40.02 -47.66 19.04
C GLU A 129 -41.46 -47.63 19.59
N SER A 130 -42.06 -46.45 19.76
CA SER A 130 -43.46 -46.30 20.17
C SER A 130 -44.43 -46.84 19.12
N SER A 131 -44.20 -46.52 17.83
CA SER A 131 -44.97 -47.03 16.70
C SER A 131 -44.92 -48.56 16.62
N ASN A 132 -43.72 -49.15 16.66
CA ASN A 132 -43.52 -50.60 16.62
C ASN A 132 -44.16 -51.30 17.83
N THR A 133 -44.08 -50.70 19.03
CA THR A 133 -44.74 -51.21 20.24
C THR A 133 -46.27 -51.20 20.11
N GLN A 134 -46.84 -50.15 19.51
CA GLN A 134 -48.28 -50.07 19.24
C GLN A 134 -48.72 -51.10 18.19
N TYR A 135 -47.97 -51.27 17.10
CA TYR A 135 -48.25 -52.29 16.09
C TYR A 135 -48.18 -53.72 16.67
N ALA A 136 -47.12 -54.07 17.41
CA ALA A 136 -47.00 -55.38 18.04
C ALA A 136 -48.17 -55.68 19.00
N ARG A 137 -48.64 -54.67 19.75
CA ARG A 137 -49.82 -54.80 20.62
C ARG A 137 -51.13 -54.96 19.83
N LEU A 138 -51.27 -54.30 18.69
CA LEU A 138 -52.43 -54.48 17.79
C LEU A 138 -52.43 -55.87 17.14
N GLU A 139 -51.27 -56.37 16.71
CA GLU A 139 -51.12 -57.75 16.21
C GLU A 139 -51.43 -58.79 17.29
N GLU A 140 -50.99 -58.58 18.53
CA GLU A 140 -51.33 -59.48 19.64
C GLU A 140 -52.84 -59.48 19.92
N LEU A 141 -53.49 -58.31 19.96
CA LEU A 141 -54.94 -58.20 20.14
C LEU A 141 -55.72 -58.84 19.00
N LYS A 142 -55.26 -58.68 17.74
CA LYS A 142 -55.81 -59.39 16.58
C LYS A 142 -55.68 -60.90 16.73
N ARG A 143 -54.50 -61.40 17.09
CA ARG A 143 -54.24 -62.84 17.29
C ARG A 143 -55.09 -63.44 18.42
N ARG A 144 -55.31 -62.68 19.50
CA ARG A 144 -56.23 -63.05 20.60
C ARG A 144 -57.68 -63.08 20.12
N LEU A 145 -58.12 -62.13 19.29
CA LEU A 145 -59.46 -62.09 18.72
C LEU A 145 -59.72 -63.26 17.74
N GLU A 146 -58.72 -63.61 16.93
CA GLU A 146 -58.74 -64.79 16.04
C GLU A 146 -58.83 -66.08 16.85
N ALA A 147 -58.03 -66.25 17.90
CA ALA A 147 -58.06 -67.41 18.79
C ALA A 147 -59.38 -67.58 19.55
N LEU A 148 -60.11 -66.48 19.82
CA LEU A 148 -61.46 -66.51 20.40
C LEU A 148 -62.56 -66.84 19.38
N ASN A 149 -62.24 -66.85 18.07
CA ASN A 149 -63.16 -67.20 16.99
C ASN A 149 -62.63 -68.38 16.14
N PRO A 150 -62.32 -69.55 16.73
CA PRO A 150 -61.66 -70.65 16.03
C PRO A 150 -62.47 -71.22 14.85
N ASN A 151 -63.80 -71.08 14.88
CA ASN A 151 -64.70 -71.48 13.80
C ASN A 151 -64.86 -70.40 12.71
N ARG A 152 -64.13 -69.28 12.78
CA ARG A 152 -64.12 -68.20 11.79
C ARG A 152 -62.76 -68.05 11.10
N SER A 153 -62.14 -69.18 10.80
CA SER A 153 -61.11 -69.31 9.76
C SER A 153 -61.70 -68.93 8.40
N SER A 154 -61.86 -67.63 8.13
CA SER A 154 -62.47 -67.12 6.91
C SER A 154 -61.61 -67.46 5.70
N THR A 155 -62.05 -68.49 4.99
CA THR A 155 -62.37 -68.47 3.56
C THR A 155 -61.63 -67.40 2.76
N SER A 156 -60.79 -67.87 1.81
CA SER A 156 -60.17 -67.06 0.77
C SER A 156 -61.14 -66.02 0.19
N ILE A 157 -60.86 -64.73 0.41
CA ILE A 157 -61.40 -63.65 -0.41
C ILE A 157 -60.38 -63.38 -1.51
N GLN A 158 -60.28 -64.33 -2.45
CA GLN A 158 -59.80 -64.01 -3.78
C GLN A 158 -60.86 -63.12 -4.46
N GLN A 159 -60.43 -61.91 -4.79
CA GLN A 159 -60.57 -61.27 -6.10
C GLN A 159 -61.82 -61.57 -6.96
N VAL A 160 -62.46 -60.49 -7.43
CA VAL A 160 -62.80 -60.15 -8.83
C VAL A 160 -64.12 -59.36 -8.86
N HIS A 161 -64.05 -58.05 -9.10
CA HIS A 161 -64.71 -57.37 -10.23
C HIS A 161 -64.53 -55.83 -10.19
N GLU A 162 -63.97 -55.26 -11.26
CA GLU A 162 -64.46 -53.99 -11.80
C GLU A 162 -65.79 -54.27 -12.55
N PRO A 163 -66.68 -53.27 -12.67
CA PRO A 163 -66.64 -52.51 -13.92
C PRO A 163 -66.90 -50.99 -13.81
N GLU A 164 -66.30 -50.29 -14.78
CA GLU A 164 -66.54 -48.93 -15.29
C GLU A 164 -67.93 -48.27 -15.06
N THR A 165 -67.99 -46.93 -14.97
CA THR A 165 -68.29 -46.07 -16.15
C THR A 165 -68.33 -44.54 -15.92
N LYS A 166 -67.47 -43.85 -16.68
CA LYS A 166 -67.75 -42.67 -17.54
C LYS A 166 -68.49 -41.43 -16.98
N SER A 167 -67.73 -40.38 -16.68
CA SER A 167 -67.84 -39.04 -17.31
C SER A 167 -66.65 -38.17 -16.85
N ALA A 168 -66.12 -37.16 -17.55
CA ALA A 168 -66.02 -36.68 -18.94
C ALA A 168 -65.59 -35.19 -18.81
N LEU A 169 -64.89 -34.62 -19.81
CA LEU A 169 -64.41 -33.20 -19.85
C LEU A 169 -63.24 -32.87 -18.89
N ASP A 170 -62.26 -32.02 -19.24
CA ASP A 170 -61.77 -31.63 -20.58
C ASP A 170 -60.29 -31.12 -20.50
N SER A 171 -59.65 -31.11 -21.67
CA SER A 171 -58.43 -30.44 -22.18
C SER A 171 -57.58 -29.51 -21.29
N SER A 172 -56.25 -29.70 -21.42
CA SER A 172 -55.15 -28.73 -21.15
C SER A 172 -55.11 -27.60 -22.22
N PRO A 173 -54.13 -26.66 -22.22
CA PRO A 173 -53.42 -25.93 -21.16
C PRO A 173 -53.54 -24.38 -21.35
N ALA A 174 -52.54 -23.61 -20.87
CA ALA A 174 -52.26 -22.15 -21.00
C ALA A 174 -52.75 -21.40 -22.28
N ALA A 175 -52.89 -20.06 -22.32
CA ALA A 175 -51.99 -19.02 -21.77
C ALA A 175 -52.57 -17.57 -21.84
N ALA A 176 -51.68 -16.56 -21.71
CA ALA A 176 -51.85 -15.11 -21.97
C ALA A 176 -52.61 -14.29 -20.91
N ASN A 177 -52.28 -13.02 -20.63
CA ASN A 177 -51.26 -12.10 -21.18
C ASN A 177 -50.74 -11.16 -20.04
N ALA A 178 -49.65 -10.38 -20.14
CA ALA A 178 -49.02 -9.82 -21.34
C ALA A 178 -47.49 -9.64 -21.29
N ASN A 179 -46.87 -9.81 -22.47
CA ASN A 179 -45.74 -9.08 -23.06
C ASN A 179 -44.42 -8.92 -22.26
N GLN A 180 -43.35 -9.65 -22.63
CA GLN A 180 -42.36 -9.39 -23.73
C GLN A 180 -41.18 -8.50 -23.24
N THR A 181 -39.91 -8.69 -23.64
CA THR A 181 -39.37 -9.40 -24.84
C THR A 181 -38.02 -10.12 -24.54
N HIS A 182 -37.67 -11.14 -25.32
CA HIS A 182 -36.34 -11.78 -25.44
C HIS A 182 -35.54 -11.16 -26.63
N PRO A 183 -34.31 -11.63 -26.96
CA PRO A 183 -33.08 -11.81 -26.16
C PRO A 183 -31.84 -11.18 -26.87
N GLU A 184 -30.62 -11.22 -26.28
CA GLU A 184 -29.39 -11.63 -27.01
C GLU A 184 -28.10 -11.73 -26.18
N LYS A 185 -27.06 -12.32 -26.78
CA LYS A 185 -25.63 -12.09 -26.48
C LYS A 185 -24.98 -11.45 -27.72
N THR A 186 -24.20 -10.38 -27.58
CA THR A 186 -22.95 -10.19 -28.34
C THR A 186 -22.02 -9.18 -27.67
N GLU A 187 -20.92 -8.83 -28.33
CA GLU A 187 -19.69 -8.29 -27.72
C GLU A 187 -19.41 -6.83 -28.10
N GLY A 188 -18.70 -6.11 -27.22
CA GLY A 188 -17.95 -4.89 -27.58
C GLY A 188 -18.78 -3.61 -27.78
N LYS A 189 -18.16 -2.45 -28.07
CA LYS A 189 -16.75 -2.01 -27.92
C LYS A 189 -16.73 -0.48 -28.11
N GLU A 190 -15.76 0.24 -27.50
CA GLU A 190 -15.41 1.64 -27.85
C GLU A 190 -16.52 2.71 -27.60
N ASP A 191 -16.30 4.03 -27.53
CA ASP A 191 -15.11 4.87 -27.28
C ASP A 191 -15.60 6.25 -26.74
N GLY A 192 -14.69 7.10 -26.23
CA GLY A 192 -14.93 8.52 -25.96
C GLY A 192 -15.53 8.83 -24.57
N GLY A 193 -14.85 9.47 -23.62
CA GLY A 193 -13.52 10.07 -23.66
C GLY A 193 -13.55 11.58 -23.90
N LYS A 194 -13.18 12.36 -22.86
CA LYS A 194 -12.54 13.68 -23.01
C LYS A 194 -11.88 14.15 -21.72
N GLU A 195 -10.77 14.85 -21.90
CA GLU A 195 -9.94 15.43 -20.84
C GLU A 195 -10.37 16.89 -20.51
N HIS A 196 -9.50 17.62 -19.81
CA HIS A 196 -9.61 19.01 -19.34
C HIS A 196 -10.52 19.23 -18.11
N GLY A 197 -10.16 20.10 -17.16
CA GLY A 197 -8.88 20.82 -17.08
C GLY A 197 -8.71 21.73 -15.85
N GLN A 198 -7.45 21.83 -15.41
CA GLN A 198 -6.77 22.89 -14.65
C GLN A 198 -7.54 23.92 -13.78
N ARG A 199 -7.12 23.95 -12.50
CA ARG A 199 -6.80 25.14 -11.68
C ARG A 199 -7.95 25.99 -11.06
N PRO A 200 -7.64 26.89 -10.09
CA PRO A 200 -8.58 27.24 -9.02
C PRO A 200 -9.04 28.71 -9.02
N ALA A 201 -10.08 28.99 -8.24
CA ALA A 201 -10.48 30.35 -7.87
C ALA A 201 -9.65 30.88 -6.69
N THR A 202 -8.90 31.96 -6.91
CA THR A 202 -8.22 32.74 -5.87
C THR A 202 -8.92 34.07 -5.61
N ALA A 203 -9.29 34.32 -4.37
CA ALA A 203 -9.52 35.65 -3.79
C ALA A 203 -9.10 35.57 -2.31
N GLU A 204 -8.09 36.29 -1.81
CA GLU A 204 -7.96 37.75 -1.71
C GLU A 204 -9.10 38.37 -0.89
N GLY A 205 -8.77 38.92 0.27
CA GLY A 205 -9.76 39.37 1.26
C GLY A 205 -9.17 39.68 2.65
N GLU A 206 -8.15 40.54 2.73
CA GLU A 206 -7.69 41.07 4.02
C GLU A 206 -8.80 41.89 4.72
N SER A 207 -9.02 41.65 6.02
CA SER A 207 -9.59 42.66 6.93
C SER A 207 -9.27 42.35 8.40
N LYS A 208 -9.03 43.40 9.20
CA LYS A 208 -8.24 43.31 10.44
C LYS A 208 -9.06 43.51 11.74
N ALA A 209 -9.22 42.40 12.47
CA ALA A 209 -8.91 42.22 13.90
C ALA A 209 -9.73 42.89 15.05
N ARG A 210 -9.63 42.22 16.24
CA ARG A 210 -10.02 42.63 17.62
C ARG A 210 -11.54 42.59 17.90
N LYS A 211 -12.05 42.10 19.05
CA LYS A 211 -11.56 42.22 20.45
C LYS A 211 -11.92 41.00 21.35
N LYS A 212 -11.15 40.85 22.44
CA LYS A 212 -11.45 40.23 23.77
C LYS A 212 -11.00 41.27 24.82
N PRO A 213 -11.53 41.35 26.08
CA PRO A 213 -11.60 40.27 27.08
C PRO A 213 -13.04 40.18 27.71
N GLN A 214 -13.36 39.74 28.94
CA GLN A 214 -12.56 39.39 30.13
C GLN A 214 -13.22 38.33 31.06
N ILE A 215 -12.50 38.01 32.13
CA ILE A 215 -12.65 37.04 33.22
C ILE A 215 -13.58 37.54 34.37
N GLN A 216 -14.35 36.64 35.00
CA GLN A 216 -14.35 36.45 36.48
C GLN A 216 -15.04 35.14 36.94
N GLY A 217 -14.40 34.43 37.89
CA GLY A 217 -14.92 33.19 38.52
C GLY A 217 -13.84 32.45 39.34
N ARG A 218 -13.93 32.51 40.69
CA ARG A 218 -13.02 31.84 41.66
C ARG A 218 -13.34 30.32 41.76
N GLY A 219 -12.46 29.38 42.11
CA GLY A 219 -11.00 29.42 42.40
C GLY A 219 -10.60 29.07 43.85
N ARG A 220 -9.71 28.08 44.06
CA ARG A 220 -8.92 27.82 45.31
C ARG A 220 -7.84 26.72 45.12
N GLY A 221 -6.78 26.75 45.95
CA GLY A 221 -5.64 25.80 45.94
C GLY A 221 -4.50 26.22 44.99
N ILE A 222 -3.60 27.16 45.31
CA ILE A 222 -2.63 27.28 46.43
C ILE A 222 -1.59 26.15 46.42
N GLY A 223 -0.33 26.51 46.10
CA GLY A 223 0.82 25.62 46.05
C GLY A 223 2.03 26.27 45.36
N ILE A 224 2.63 27.29 45.99
CA ILE A 224 3.84 27.97 45.48
C ILE A 224 5.00 27.71 46.43
N MET A 225 6.10 27.14 45.92
CA MET A 225 7.44 27.32 46.47
C MET A 225 8.49 27.08 45.39
N ASN A 226 9.12 28.16 44.94
CA ASN A 226 10.24 28.11 44.01
C ASN A 226 11.54 28.32 44.81
N ASN A 227 12.55 27.44 44.67
CA ASN A 227 13.97 27.85 44.66
C ASN A 227 14.97 26.72 44.31
N LYS A 228 15.39 26.70 43.04
CA LYS A 228 16.80 26.81 42.60
C LYS A 228 17.88 26.08 43.44
N GLY A 229 18.30 24.88 43.02
CA GLY A 229 19.40 24.15 43.68
C GLY A 229 20.03 22.96 42.93
N ARG A 230 21.04 23.24 42.09
CA ARG A 230 22.35 22.55 41.99
C ARG A 230 22.45 21.00 41.98
N GLY A 231 22.91 20.44 40.84
CA GLY A 231 23.71 19.20 40.77
C GLY A 231 23.00 17.95 40.23
N GLY A 232 23.72 17.11 39.47
CA GLY A 232 23.15 15.86 38.92
C GLY A 232 23.79 15.26 37.65
N TRP A 233 25.04 15.59 37.30
CA TRP A 233 25.72 14.97 36.14
C TRP A 233 26.23 13.57 36.51
N THR A 234 25.43 12.53 36.23
CA THR A 234 25.87 11.13 36.32
C THR A 234 26.70 10.76 35.10
N GLY A 235 28.01 10.95 35.18
CA GLY A 235 28.93 10.65 34.09
C GLY A 235 29.32 9.17 34.03
N ALA A 236 29.09 8.55 32.87
CA ALA A 236 29.75 7.32 32.41
C ALA A 236 29.57 7.25 30.87
N GLY A 237 30.60 7.04 30.05
CA GLY A 237 32.04 7.09 30.33
C GLY A 237 32.78 7.00 29.00
N PHE A 238 33.40 8.10 28.55
CA PHE A 238 34.23 8.10 27.34
C PHE A 238 35.61 7.58 27.72
N ASP A 239 35.85 6.29 27.49
CA ASP A 239 37.19 5.72 27.59
C ASP A 239 37.91 5.92 26.25
N VAL A 240 38.97 6.74 26.26
CA VAL A 240 39.75 7.12 25.08
C VAL A 240 41.22 7.22 25.47
N ASP A 241 41.87 6.07 25.63
CA ASP A 241 43.31 6.00 25.52
C ASP A 241 43.75 4.68 24.85
N GLY A 242 44.77 4.76 24.00
CA GLY A 242 45.07 3.73 22.99
C GLY A 242 45.90 4.32 21.86
N ARG A 243 47.08 4.84 22.24
CA ARG A 243 47.94 5.66 21.38
C ARG A 243 48.91 4.81 20.57
N THR A 244 49.35 5.39 19.44
CA THR A 244 50.67 5.22 18.78
C THR A 244 51.24 3.80 18.71
#